data_AF-A0A5E8UX03-F1
#
_entry.id   AF-A0A5E8UX03-F1
#
_cell.length_a   1.000
_cell.length_b   1.000
_cell.length_c   1.000
_cell.angle_alpha   90.00
_cell.angle_beta   90.00
_cell.angle_gamma   90.00
#
_symmetry.space_group_name_H-M   'P 1'
#
loop_
_entity.id
_entity.type
_entity.pdbx_description
1 polymer ?
#
loop_
_entity_poly.entity_id
_entity_poly.type
_entity_poly.pdbx_seq_one_letter_code
_entity_poly.pdbx_strand_id
1 'polypeptide(L)'
;MTRTVRTETRKRGFFGKLFKLAFILFNLAMAFWLVGYWMLLGEMDVSAAGAEAGRAIGGTIGTGLLFGLWVAGDIILGLLVLLTRGSKVIVEEAIQ
;
A
#
# COMPACT_ATOMS: atom_id res chain seq x y z
N MET A 1 37.03 -9.20 31.49
CA MET A 1 35.55 -9.33 31.45
C MET A 1 35.14 -9.47 30.00
N THR A 2 34.63 -10.62 29.59
CA THR A 2 34.17 -10.85 28.22
C THR A 2 32.82 -10.18 28.03
N ARG A 3 32.71 -9.23 27.10
CA ARG A 3 31.45 -8.53 26.81
C ARG A 3 30.76 -9.24 25.64
N THR A 4 29.54 -9.72 25.87
CA THR A 4 28.68 -10.27 24.81
C THR A 4 27.77 -9.17 24.27
N VAL A 5 27.74 -8.99 22.94
CA VAL A 5 26.82 -8.08 22.26
C VAL A 5 25.83 -8.91 21.46
N ARG A 6 24.53 -8.77 21.78
CA ARG A 6 23.44 -9.48 21.12
C ARG A 6 22.82 -8.55 20.07
N THR A 7 23.01 -8.86 18.79
CA THR A 7 22.44 -8.09 17.68
C THR A 7 21.27 -8.85 17.06
N GLU A 8 20.05 -8.36 17.24
CA GLU A 8 18.86 -8.88 16.55
C GLU A 8 18.80 -8.30 15.13
N THR A 9 19.17 -9.11 14.13
CA THR A 9 19.02 -8.72 12.72
C THR A 9 17.83 -9.43 12.10
N ARG A 10 17.16 -8.78 11.15
CA ARG A 10 16.01 -9.38 10.45
C ARG A 10 16.20 -9.28 8.95
N LYS A 11 16.68 -10.36 8.32
CA LYS A 11 16.88 -10.40 6.87
C LYS A 11 15.61 -10.92 6.19
N ARG A 12 14.98 -10.09 5.33
CA ARG A 12 13.90 -10.53 4.43
C ARG A 12 14.48 -11.32 3.26
N GLY A 13 13.89 -12.47 2.94
CA GLY A 13 14.23 -13.26 1.76
C GLY A 13 13.77 -12.62 0.45
N PHE A 14 14.09 -13.26 -0.69
CA PHE A 14 13.74 -12.78 -2.03
C PHE A 14 12.24 -12.52 -2.21
N PHE A 15 11.39 -13.52 -1.91
CA PHE A 15 9.93 -13.37 -2.00
C PHE A 15 9.38 -12.25 -1.10
N GLY A 16 9.96 -12.06 0.09
CA GLY A 16 9.57 -10.97 1.00
C GLY A 16 10.00 -9.57 0.53
N LYS A 17 10.97 -9.48 -0.38
CA LYS A 17 11.30 -8.23 -1.09
C LYS A 17 10.36 -8.03 -2.29
N LEU A 18 10.06 -9.08 -3.05
CA LEU A 18 9.14 -9.04 -4.18
C LEU A 18 7.73 -8.57 -3.77
N PHE A 19 7.12 -9.19 -2.75
CA PHE A 19 5.80 -8.77 -2.28
C PHE A 19 5.82 -7.37 -1.68
N LYS A 20 6.91 -6.96 -1.03
CA LYS A 20 7.05 -5.59 -0.52
C LYS A 20 7.06 -4.59 -1.67
N LEU A 21 7.81 -4.89 -2.73
CA LEU A 21 7.85 -4.04 -3.92
C LEU A 21 6.47 -3.97 -4.58
N ALA A 22 5.80 -5.12 -4.75
CA ALA A 22 4.44 -5.16 -5.30
C ALA A 22 3.44 -4.34 -4.46
N PHE A 23 3.50 -4.44 -3.13
CA PHE A 23 2.68 -3.66 -2.21
C PHE A 23 2.90 -2.15 -2.38
N ILE A 24 4.16 -1.72 -2.50
CA ILE A 24 4.51 -0.30 -2.71
C ILE A 24 4.02 0.18 -4.08
N LEU A 25 4.29 -0.58 -5.14
CA LEU A 25 3.88 -0.23 -6.50
C LEU A 25 2.35 -0.16 -6.62
N PHE A 26 1.64 -1.10 -6.02
CA PHE A 26 0.17 -1.09 -5.97
C PHE A 26 -0.34 0.18 -5.29
N ASN A 27 0.19 0.53 -4.12
CA ASN A 27 -0.22 1.74 -3.40
C ASN A 27 0.04 3.03 -4.20
N LEU A 28 1.18 3.13 -4.87
CA LEU A 28 1.49 4.27 -5.73
C LEU A 28 0.55 4.33 -6.94
N ALA A 29 0.26 3.19 -7.57
CA ALA A 29 -0.66 3.12 -8.69
C ALA A 29 -2.09 3.51 -8.28
N MET A 30 -2.56 3.04 -7.11
CA MET A 30 -3.88 3.41 -6.59
C MET A 30 -3.97 4.89 -6.23
N ALA A 31 -2.93 5.45 -5.62
CA ALA A 31 -2.86 6.89 -5.32
C ALA A 31 -2.91 7.73 -6.60
N PHE A 32 -2.11 7.35 -7.61
CA PHE A 32 -2.12 8.00 -8.91
C PHE A 32 -3.50 7.89 -9.59
N TRP A 33 -4.13 6.73 -9.53
CA TRP A 33 -5.45 6.51 -10.12
C TRP A 33 -6.53 7.35 -9.42
N LEU A 34 -6.52 7.43 -8.09
CA LEU A 34 -7.46 8.26 -7.34
C LEU A 34 -7.33 9.75 -7.70
N VAL A 35 -6.10 10.25 -7.76
CA VAL A 35 -5.84 11.64 -8.17
C VAL A 35 -6.32 11.89 -9.60
N GLY A 36 -6.00 11.00 -10.54
CA GLY A 36 -6.46 11.11 -11.93
C GLY A 36 -7.98 11.06 -12.05
N TYR A 37 -8.63 10.22 -11.26
CA TYR A 37 -10.09 10.14 -11.21
C TYR A 37 -10.72 11.45 -10.72
N TRP A 38 -10.19 12.05 -9.66
CA TRP A 38 -10.68 13.34 -9.17
C TRP A 38 -10.40 14.51 -10.12
N MET A 39 -9.28 14.50 -10.84
CA MET A 39 -9.01 15.48 -11.89
C MET A 39 -10.08 15.41 -12.99
N LEU A 40 -10.42 14.20 -13.45
CA LEU A 40 -11.47 13.99 -14.44
C LEU A 40 -12.85 14.47 -13.95
N LEU A 41 -13.17 14.26 -12.67
CA LEU A 41 -14.40 14.80 -12.08
C LEU A 41 -14.40 16.34 -12.03
N GLY A 42 -13.24 16.94 -11.77
CA GLY A 42 -13.07 18.40 -11.72
C GLY A 42 -13.24 19.07 -13.08
N GLU A 43 -12.77 18.43 -14.14
CA GLU A 43 -12.84 18.94 -15.53
C GLU A 43 -14.21 18.75 -16.19
N MET A 44 -15.10 17.97 -15.59
CA MET A 44 -16.42 17.72 -16.16
C MET A 44 -17.27 18.99 -16.12
N ASP A 45 -17.59 19.53 -17.30
CA ASP A 45 -18.48 20.68 -17.44
C ASP A 45 -19.93 20.25 -17.20
N VAL A 46 -20.55 20.81 -16.16
CA VAL A 46 -21.89 20.47 -15.69
C VAL A 46 -22.77 21.71 -15.73
N SER A 47 -23.24 22.04 -16.94
CA SER A 47 -24.12 23.19 -17.17
C SER A 47 -25.61 22.92 -16.85
N ALA A 48 -25.98 21.66 -16.66
CA ALA A 48 -27.34 21.25 -16.31
C ALA A 48 -27.41 20.67 -14.89
N ALA A 49 -28.44 21.04 -14.12
CA ALA A 49 -28.63 20.58 -12.72
C ALA A 49 -28.63 19.05 -12.57
N GLY A 50 -29.19 18.32 -13.54
CA GLY A 50 -29.15 16.85 -13.55
C GLY A 50 -27.73 16.28 -13.74
N ALA A 51 -26.88 16.97 -14.50
CA ALA A 51 -25.50 16.57 -14.72
C ALA A 51 -24.63 16.85 -13.47
N GLU A 52 -24.88 17.95 -12.76
CA GLU A 52 -24.22 18.24 -11.48
C GLU A 52 -24.55 17.20 -10.41
N ALA A 53 -25.84 16.87 -10.24
CA ALA A 53 -26.28 15.82 -9.31
C ALA A 53 -25.70 14.45 -9.69
N GLY A 54 -25.69 14.12 -10.99
CA GLY A 54 -25.07 12.90 -11.50
C GLY A 54 -23.57 12.83 -11.21
N ARG A 55 -22.84 13.94 -11.37
CA ARG A 55 -21.41 14.03 -11.05
C ARG A 55 -21.15 13.85 -9.56
N ALA A 56 -21.94 14.45 -8.69
CA ALA A 56 -21.76 14.31 -7.24
C ALA A 56 -22.02 12.87 -6.76
N ILE A 57 -23.12 12.26 -7.20
CA ILE A 57 -23.49 10.89 -6.84
C ILE A 57 -22.50 9.90 -7.47
N GLY A 58 -22.27 10.00 -8.78
CA GLY A 58 -21.35 9.13 -9.51
C GLY A 58 -19.91 9.27 -9.00
N GLY A 59 -19.48 10.48 -8.66
CA GLY A 59 -18.18 10.77 -8.05
C GLY A 59 -18.00 10.09 -6.70
N THR A 60 -19.03 10.14 -5.85
CA THR A 60 -19.01 9.49 -4.53
C THR A 60 -18.98 7.97 -4.67
N ILE A 61 -19.84 7.40 -5.52
CA ILE A 61 -19.89 5.95 -5.76
C ILE A 61 -18.57 5.46 -6.36
N GLY A 62 -18.06 6.13 -7.39
CA GLY A 62 -16.81 5.76 -8.03
C GLY A 62 -15.61 5.88 -7.09
N THR A 63 -15.54 6.94 -6.29
CA THR A 63 -14.53 7.08 -5.22
C THR A 63 -14.65 5.93 -4.22
N GLY A 64 -15.86 5.61 -3.76
CA GLY A 64 -16.11 4.52 -2.80
C GLY A 64 -15.70 3.15 -3.33
N LEU A 65 -16.02 2.84 -4.59
CA LEU A 65 -15.60 1.59 -5.25
C LEU A 65 -14.08 1.52 -5.40
N LEU A 66 -13.43 2.64 -5.77
CA LEU A 66 -11.99 2.71 -5.92
C LEU A 66 -11.27 2.50 -4.57
N PHE A 67 -11.78 3.11 -3.49
CA PHE A 67 -11.29 2.85 -2.13
C PHE A 67 -11.54 1.39 -1.69
N GLY A 68 -12.70 0.82 -2.03
CA GLY A 68 -12.99 -0.59 -1.74
C GLY A 68 -11.97 -1.53 -2.39
N LEU A 69 -11.65 -1.30 -3.66
CA LEU A 69 -10.60 -2.02 -4.38
C LEU A 69 -9.22 -1.80 -3.75
N TRP A 70 -8.91 -0.56 -3.37
CA TRP A 70 -7.63 -0.22 -2.72
C TRP A 70 -7.46 -0.99 -1.42
N VAL A 71 -8.43 -0.88 -0.51
CA VAL A 71 -8.38 -1.53 0.80
C VAL A 71 -8.29 -3.05 0.65
N ALA A 72 -9.06 -3.65 -0.25
CA ALA A 72 -8.98 -5.08 -0.50
C ALA A 72 -7.59 -5.51 -0.99
N GLY A 73 -7.00 -4.77 -1.94
CA GLY A 73 -5.65 -5.01 -2.43
C GLY A 73 -4.59 -4.84 -1.35
N ASP A 74 -4.71 -3.81 -0.50
CA ASP A 74 -3.81 -3.56 0.63
C ASP A 74 -3.86 -4.66 1.67
N ILE A 75 -5.05 -5.20 1.97
CA ILE A 75 -5.20 -6.32 2.89
C ILE A 75 -4.49 -7.55 2.31
N ILE A 76 -4.76 -7.90 1.05
CA ILE A 76 -4.19 -9.10 0.42
C ILE A 76 -2.66 -8.99 0.33
N LEU A 77 -2.14 -7.92 -0.26
CA LEU A 77 -0.70 -7.72 -0.42
C LEU A 77 0.00 -7.49 0.92
N GLY A 78 -0.64 -6.76 1.84
CA GLY A 78 -0.14 -6.53 3.20
C GLY A 78 0.02 -7.84 3.98
N LEU A 79 -0.96 -8.74 3.90
CA LEU A 79 -0.85 -10.08 4.47
C LEU A 79 0.30 -10.87 3.85
N LEU A 80 0.44 -10.87 2.52
CA LEU A 80 1.57 -11.54 1.85
C LEU A 80 2.93 -10.98 2.29
N VAL A 81 3.04 -9.67 2.47
CA VAL A 81 4.25 -9.01 2.99
C VAL A 81 4.54 -9.41 4.44
N LEU A 82 3.52 -9.54 5.28
CA LEU A 82 3.67 -9.96 6.67
C LEU A 82 4.06 -11.42 6.78
N LEU A 83 3.45 -12.31 5.99
CA LEU A 83 3.73 -13.74 5.98
C LEU A 83 5.15 -14.04 5.46
N THR A 84 5.68 -13.20 4.57
CA THR A 84 7.05 -13.33 4.05
C THR A 84 8.09 -12.53 4.83
N ARG A 85 7.72 -12.02 6.02
CA ARG A 85 8.60 -11.26 6.92
C ARG A 85 9.63 -12.19 7.56
N GLY A 86 10.82 -12.27 6.95
CA GLY A 86 11.93 -13.16 7.35
C GLY A 86 12.23 -13.22 8.86
N SER A 87 12.80 -14.35 9.28
CA SER A 87 13.04 -14.71 10.68
C SER A 87 13.99 -13.75 11.40
N LYS A 88 13.84 -13.64 12.72
CA LYS A 88 14.82 -12.97 13.57
C LYS A 88 16.08 -13.82 13.63
N VAL A 89 17.23 -13.24 13.31
CA VAL A 89 18.55 -13.86 13.47
C VAL A 89 19.22 -13.15 14.63
N ILE A 90 19.47 -13.89 15.71
CA ILE A 90 20.21 -13.41 16.87
C ILE A 90 21.68 -13.72 16.60
N VAL A 91 22.50 -12.68 16.47
CA VAL A 91 23.96 -12.82 16.35
C VAL A 91 24.56 -12.49 17.72
N GLU A 92 25.28 -13.45 18.29
CA GLU A 92 26.02 -13.27 19.52
C GLU A 92 27.50 -13.13 19.17
N GLU A 93 28.07 -11.93 19.34
CA GLU A 93 29.51 -11.70 19.20
C GLU A 93 30.16 -11.61 20.58
N ALA A 94 31.17 -12.45 20.81
CA ALA A 94 32.05 -12.36 21.96
C ALA A 94 33.23 -11.45 21.59
N ILE A 95 33.27 -10.26 22.18
CA ILE A 95 34.38 -9.32 21.99
C ILE A 95 35.40 -9.61 23.10
N GLN A 96 36.61 -10.05 22.70
CA GLN A 96 37.77 -10.21 23.59
C GLN A 96 38.46 -8.88 23.85
#